data_AF-X1RKX0-F1
#
_entry.id   AF-X1RKX0-F1
#
_cell.length_a   1.000
_cell.length_b   1.000
_cell.length_c   1.000
_cell.angle_alpha   90.00
_cell.angle_beta   90.00
_cell.angle_gamma   90.00
#
_symmetry.space_group_name_H-M   'P 1'
#
loop_
_entity.id
_entity.type
_entity.pdbx_description
1 polymer ?
#
loop_
_entity_poly.entity_id
_entity_poly.type
_entity_poly.pdbx_seq_one_letter_code
_entity_poly.pdbx_strand_id
1 'polypeptide(L)'
;IYMRKGASIGAATVVDAQGKVVPDKYQSFMRSTMRATAEAHGKDTIIKGTDTLLVWHRDPQIAEAMVDPKIYIKDIIDTGQVLTFTTNEAIKYGFCEGEAESIKEVLKIAGIKDYEIKEFVLTPLEAIIQFLVNPFVHGILIMIIIGGIYFELQTPGIGFPLGAALLAAILYFAPLYLQGLAENWELVLFVVGLILIGVEIFAIPGFGVA
;
A
#
# COMPACT_ATOMS: atom_id res chain seq x y z
N ILE A 1 -10.92 10.93 13.05
CA ILE A 1 -11.67 9.88 12.34
C ILE A 1 -13.08 10.37 12.08
N TYR A 2 -13.52 10.33 10.82
CA TYR A 2 -14.90 10.61 10.45
C TYR A 2 -15.44 9.40 9.71
N MET A 3 -16.66 8.98 10.02
CA MET A 3 -17.25 7.76 9.49
C MET A 3 -18.55 8.09 8.75
N ARG A 4 -18.80 7.41 7.63
CA ARG A 4 -20.10 7.45 6.95
C ARG A 4 -21.13 6.63 7.71
N LYS A 5 -22.41 6.90 7.48
CA LYS A 5 -23.49 6.07 8.01
C LYS A 5 -23.34 4.62 7.56
N GLY A 6 -23.41 3.70 8.52
CA GLY A 6 -23.28 2.26 8.27
C GLY A 6 -21.84 1.78 8.09
N ALA A 7 -20.83 2.63 8.29
CA ALA A 7 -19.45 2.20 8.39
C ALA A 7 -19.18 1.49 9.72
N SER A 8 -18.14 0.66 9.73
CA SER A 8 -17.65 -0.05 10.91
C SER A 8 -16.14 0.14 11.10
N ILE A 9 -15.68 -0.01 12.34
CA ILE A 9 -14.26 0.06 12.73
C ILE A 9 -13.96 -1.00 13.80
N GLY A 10 -12.83 -1.69 13.70
CA GLY A 10 -12.42 -2.74 14.62
C GLY A 10 -12.08 -4.05 13.91
N ALA A 11 -12.31 -5.19 14.57
CA ALA A 11 -11.99 -6.54 14.08
C ALA A 11 -10.58 -6.66 13.45
N ALA A 12 -9.58 -6.15 14.15
CA ALA A 12 -8.19 -6.07 13.72
C ALA A 12 -7.36 -7.30 14.09
N THR A 13 -7.99 -8.45 14.32
CA THR A 13 -7.29 -9.71 14.59
C THR A 13 -6.48 -10.13 13.36
N VAL A 14 -5.22 -10.51 13.59
CA VAL A 14 -4.33 -10.89 12.49
C VAL A 14 -4.70 -12.30 12.02
N VAL A 15 -4.85 -12.48 10.70
CA VAL A 15 -5.19 -13.77 10.08
C VAL A 15 -4.23 -14.08 8.94
N ASP A 16 -4.09 -15.36 8.60
CA ASP A 16 -3.40 -15.81 7.40
C ASP A 16 -4.28 -15.65 6.14
N ALA A 17 -3.74 -16.01 4.98
CA ALA A 17 -4.46 -15.94 3.71
C ALA A 17 -5.72 -16.83 3.65
N GLN A 18 -5.85 -17.79 4.55
CA GLN A 18 -7.00 -18.69 4.69
C GLN A 18 -8.01 -18.16 5.72
N GLY A 19 -7.75 -17.00 6.34
CA GLY A 19 -8.61 -16.40 7.36
C GLY A 19 -8.46 -17.03 8.75
N LYS A 20 -7.43 -17.87 8.97
CA LYS A 20 -7.18 -18.49 10.27
C LYS A 20 -6.34 -17.56 11.13
N VAL A 21 -6.70 -17.47 12.41
CA VAL A 21 -5.96 -16.68 13.41
C VAL A 21 -4.51 -17.18 13.50
N VAL A 22 -3.57 -16.26 13.28
CA VAL A 22 -2.13 -16.55 13.37
C VAL A 22 -1.67 -16.65 14.84
N PRO A 23 -0.49 -17.22 15.13
CA PRO A 23 0.00 -17.39 16.49
C PRO A 23 -0.01 -16.11 17.34
N ASP A 24 -0.12 -16.27 18.66
CA ASP A 24 -0.30 -15.16 19.61
C ASP A 24 0.81 -14.11 19.56
N LYS A 25 2.02 -14.44 19.09
CA LYS A 25 3.10 -13.46 18.86
C LYS A 25 2.64 -12.29 17.97
N TYR A 26 1.93 -12.59 16.89
CA TYR A 26 1.42 -11.57 15.97
C TYR A 26 0.25 -10.80 16.57
N GLN A 27 -0.62 -11.47 17.32
CA GLN A 27 -1.72 -10.82 18.04
C GLN A 27 -1.20 -9.89 19.12
N SER A 28 -0.18 -10.31 19.87
CA SER A 28 0.46 -9.52 20.93
C SER A 28 1.10 -8.26 20.36
N PHE A 29 1.80 -8.38 19.23
CA PHE A 29 2.30 -7.22 18.49
C PHE A 29 1.18 -6.26 18.06
N MET A 30 0.10 -6.79 17.47
CA MET A 30 -1.03 -5.98 17.02
C MET A 30 -1.76 -5.31 18.19
N ARG A 31 -2.03 -6.05 19.29
CA ARG A 31 -2.58 -5.51 20.55
C ARG A 31 -1.72 -4.35 21.06
N SER A 32 -0.41 -4.54 21.13
CA SER A 32 0.51 -3.51 21.60
C SER A 32 0.51 -2.28 20.69
N THR A 33 0.42 -2.48 19.37
CA THR A 33 0.36 -1.39 18.40
C THR A 33 -0.93 -0.60 18.52
N MET A 34 -2.07 -1.28 18.64
CA MET A 34 -3.38 -0.64 18.82
C MET A 34 -3.47 0.12 20.15
N ARG A 35 -3.00 -0.48 21.24
CA ARG A 35 -2.89 0.18 22.55
C ARG A 35 -2.03 1.43 22.48
N ALA A 36 -0.80 1.31 21.99
CA ALA A 36 0.14 2.42 21.91
C ALA A 36 -0.37 3.55 20.99
N THR A 37 -1.07 3.20 19.90
CA THR A 37 -1.68 4.19 19.01
C THR A 37 -2.81 4.95 19.72
N ALA A 38 -3.66 4.25 20.48
CA ALA A 38 -4.69 4.89 21.29
C ALA A 38 -4.09 5.80 22.39
N GLU A 39 -3.06 5.33 23.08
CA GLU A 39 -2.33 6.10 24.10
C GLU A 39 -1.66 7.35 23.53
N ALA A 40 -1.13 7.28 22.30
CA ALA A 40 -0.46 8.40 21.64
C ALA A 40 -1.40 9.59 21.36
N HIS A 41 -2.72 9.38 21.32
CA HIS A 41 -3.70 10.47 21.26
C HIS A 41 -3.87 11.22 22.60
N GLY A 42 -3.27 10.73 23.68
CA GLY A 42 -3.25 11.38 24.97
C GLY A 42 -4.55 11.30 25.75
N LYS A 43 -4.59 12.09 26.83
CA LYS A 43 -5.73 12.19 27.74
C LYS A 43 -6.32 13.59 27.67
N ASP A 44 -7.63 13.66 27.80
CA ASP A 44 -8.36 14.90 28.01
C ASP A 44 -8.76 15.04 29.49
N THR A 45 -8.96 16.28 29.91
CA THR A 45 -9.26 16.61 31.30
C THR A 45 -10.74 16.95 31.42
N ILE A 46 -11.49 16.11 32.15
CA ILE A 46 -12.91 16.33 32.42
C ILE A 46 -13.06 16.83 33.85
N ILE A 47 -13.49 18.08 33.99
CA ILE A 47 -13.79 18.68 35.30
C ILE A 47 -15.22 18.29 35.68
N LYS A 48 -15.38 17.52 36.75
CA LYS A 48 -16.69 17.11 37.27
C LYS A 48 -16.86 17.61 38.69
N GLY A 49 -17.44 18.80 38.84
CA GLY A 49 -17.59 19.45 40.14
C GLY A 49 -16.24 19.97 40.67
N THR A 50 -15.81 19.45 41.82
CA THR A 50 -14.50 19.81 42.43
C THR A 50 -13.36 18.87 42.02
N ASP A 51 -13.65 17.81 41.27
CA ASP A 51 -12.65 16.80 40.90
C ASP A 51 -12.29 16.90 39.41
N THR A 52 -11.02 16.61 39.12
CA THR A 52 -10.43 16.71 37.79
C THR A 52 -10.02 15.31 37.34
N LEU A 53 -10.78 14.73 36.41
CA LEU A 53 -10.55 13.38 35.92
C LEU A 53 -9.77 13.43 34.60
N LEU A 54 -8.68 12.66 34.52
CA LEU A 54 -7.96 12.44 33.28
C LEU A 54 -8.54 11.23 32.55
N VAL A 55 -9.19 11.47 31.42
CA VAL A 55 -9.86 10.45 30.61
C VAL A 55 -9.11 10.30 29.29
N TRP A 56 -8.87 9.07 28.84
CA TRP A 56 -8.24 8.84 27.55
C TRP A 56 -9.09 9.40 26.41
N HIS A 57 -8.46 10.04 25.42
CA HIS A 57 -9.17 10.46 24.21
C HIS A 57 -9.73 9.25 23.46
N ARG A 58 -8.93 8.18 23.36
CA ARG A 58 -9.33 6.85 22.90
C ARG A 58 -8.87 5.84 23.93
N ASP A 59 -9.81 5.09 24.51
CA ASP A 59 -9.50 4.12 25.55
C ASP A 59 -8.62 2.97 24.99
N PRO A 60 -7.38 2.80 25.50
CA PRO A 60 -6.50 1.75 25.01
C PRO A 60 -7.05 0.34 25.21
N GLN A 61 -7.87 0.10 26.25
CA GLN A 61 -8.48 -1.21 26.48
C GLN A 61 -9.50 -1.55 25.40
N ILE A 62 -10.30 -0.57 24.98
CA ILE A 62 -11.25 -0.72 23.87
C ILE A 62 -10.49 -1.00 22.56
N ALA A 63 -9.38 -0.29 22.32
CA ALA A 63 -8.54 -0.53 21.15
C ALA A 63 -7.93 -1.94 21.12
N GLU A 64 -7.53 -2.48 22.27
CA GLU A 64 -7.06 -3.86 22.37
C GLU A 64 -8.17 -4.89 22.14
N ALA A 65 -9.39 -4.63 22.62
CA ALA A 65 -10.54 -5.51 22.41
C ALA A 65 -10.92 -5.64 20.92
N MET A 66 -10.50 -4.70 20.06
CA MET A 66 -10.63 -4.82 18.61
C MET A 66 -9.71 -5.90 18.02
N VAL A 67 -8.68 -6.32 18.74
CA VAL A 67 -7.69 -7.32 18.30
C VAL A 67 -7.90 -8.67 18.98
N ASP A 68 -8.13 -8.66 20.29
CA ASP A 68 -8.13 -9.86 21.11
C ASP A 68 -9.51 -10.20 21.68
N PRO A 69 -10.11 -11.34 21.29
CA PRO A 69 -11.42 -11.76 21.77
C PRO A 69 -11.44 -12.13 23.26
N LYS A 70 -10.29 -12.23 23.93
CA LYS A 70 -10.23 -12.54 25.37
C LYS A 70 -10.57 -11.34 26.25
N ILE A 71 -10.59 -10.13 25.68
CA ILE A 71 -10.79 -8.91 26.44
C ILE A 71 -12.29 -8.70 26.66
N TYR A 72 -12.66 -8.63 27.93
CA TYR A 72 -14.01 -8.29 28.38
C TYR A 72 -14.07 -6.81 28.74
N ILE A 73 -15.06 -6.10 28.22
CA ILE A 73 -15.35 -4.72 28.64
C ILE A 73 -16.84 -4.61 28.91
N LYS A 74 -17.16 -4.33 30.18
CA LYS A 74 -18.53 -4.21 30.65
C LYS A 74 -19.32 -3.22 29.78
N ASP A 75 -20.52 -3.62 29.38
CA ASP A 75 -21.46 -2.83 28.56
C ASP A 75 -20.96 -2.49 27.13
N ILE A 76 -19.84 -3.08 26.69
CA ILE A 76 -19.27 -2.89 25.36
C ILE A 76 -19.15 -4.23 24.62
N ILE A 77 -18.44 -5.21 25.19
CA ILE A 77 -18.20 -6.50 24.55
C ILE A 77 -17.96 -7.62 25.55
N ASP A 78 -18.49 -8.79 25.23
CA ASP A 78 -18.24 -10.04 25.95
C ASP A 78 -17.04 -10.81 25.38
N THR A 79 -16.48 -11.73 26.16
CA THR A 79 -15.39 -12.58 25.72
C THR A 79 -15.80 -13.50 24.56
N GLY A 80 -14.84 -13.86 23.71
CA GLY A 80 -15.03 -14.77 22.58
C GLY A 80 -15.33 -14.09 21.25
N GLN A 81 -15.48 -12.76 21.22
CA GLN A 81 -15.68 -11.98 20.01
C GLN A 81 -14.73 -10.79 19.97
N VAL A 82 -14.36 -10.37 18.76
CA VAL A 82 -13.51 -9.20 18.53
C VAL A 82 -14.38 -7.97 18.37
N LEU A 83 -13.97 -6.86 18.99
CA LEU A 83 -14.79 -5.66 19.01
C LEU A 83 -14.84 -5.02 17.63
N THR A 84 -16.06 -4.74 17.18
CA THR A 84 -16.34 -3.91 16.02
C THR A 84 -17.39 -2.90 16.41
N PHE A 85 -17.11 -1.63 16.18
CA PHE A 85 -18.09 -0.57 16.37
C PHE A 85 -18.76 -0.20 15.07
N THR A 86 -20.06 0.03 15.15
CA THR A 86 -20.80 0.86 14.20
C THR A 86 -20.39 2.33 14.35
N THR A 87 -20.74 3.15 13.37
CA THR A 87 -20.47 4.60 13.40
C THR A 87 -20.97 5.27 14.70
N ASN A 88 -22.19 4.96 15.14
CA ASN A 88 -22.78 5.52 16.36
C ASN A 88 -22.03 5.07 17.63
N GLU A 89 -21.64 3.80 17.70
CA GLU A 89 -20.86 3.29 18.83
C GLU A 89 -19.46 3.89 18.86
N ALA A 90 -18.82 4.04 17.70
CA ALA A 90 -17.52 4.67 17.60
C ALA A 90 -17.57 6.13 18.07
N ILE A 91 -18.63 6.88 17.74
CA ILE A 91 -18.85 8.23 18.26
C ILE A 91 -19.07 8.19 19.78
N LYS A 92 -19.94 7.28 20.26
CA LYS A 92 -20.26 7.13 21.69
C LYS A 92 -19.03 6.84 22.55
N TYR A 93 -18.10 6.02 22.05
CA TYR A 93 -16.91 5.58 22.78
C TYR A 93 -15.62 6.35 22.38
N GLY A 94 -15.72 7.45 21.63
CA GLY A 94 -14.58 8.34 21.33
C GLY A 94 -13.62 7.84 20.24
N PHE A 95 -14.00 6.82 19.47
CA PHE A 95 -13.23 6.32 18.32
C PHE A 95 -13.59 7.03 17.00
N CYS A 96 -14.59 7.90 17.00
CA CYS A 96 -15.00 8.71 15.85
C CYS A 96 -15.41 10.12 16.29
N GLU A 97 -14.95 11.13 15.55
CA GLU A 97 -15.17 12.55 15.81
C GLU A 97 -16.47 13.07 15.17
N GLY A 98 -17.10 12.28 14.29
CA GLY A 98 -18.41 12.60 13.74
C GLY A 98 -18.82 11.74 12.55
N GLU A 99 -20.13 11.71 12.31
CA GLU A 99 -20.72 11.12 11.11
C GLU A 99 -20.70 12.14 9.96
N ALA A 100 -20.19 11.75 8.79
CA ALA A 100 -20.12 12.61 7.61
C ALA A 100 -20.22 11.79 6.31
N GLU A 101 -21.05 12.25 5.37
CA GLU A 101 -21.28 11.62 4.07
C GLU A 101 -20.43 12.20 2.93
N SER A 102 -19.74 13.31 3.17
CA SER A 102 -18.89 13.94 2.16
C SER A 102 -17.68 14.64 2.78
N ILE A 103 -16.64 14.87 1.96
CA ILE A 103 -15.46 15.65 2.36
C ILE A 103 -15.87 17.04 2.85
N LYS A 104 -16.88 17.66 2.23
CA LYS A 104 -17.40 18.97 2.64
C LYS A 104 -18.00 18.94 4.04
N GLU A 105 -18.73 17.88 4.39
CA GLU A 105 -19.28 17.70 5.73
C GLU A 105 -18.18 17.45 6.76
N VAL A 106 -17.18 16.64 6.42
CA VAL A 106 -15.99 16.43 7.27
C VAL A 106 -15.32 17.76 7.59
N LEU A 107 -15.02 18.58 6.58
CA LEU A 107 -14.39 19.89 6.75
C LEU A 107 -15.23 20.84 7.61
N LYS A 108 -16.57 20.81 7.43
CA LYS A 108 -17.52 21.60 8.22
C LYS A 108 -17.50 21.19 9.69
N ILE A 109 -17.52 19.89 9.99
CA ILE A 109 -17.49 19.35 11.37
C ILE A 109 -16.13 19.63 12.01
N ALA A 110 -15.03 19.50 11.25
CA ALA A 110 -13.68 19.82 11.70
C ALA A 110 -13.44 21.32 11.92
N GLY A 111 -14.38 22.19 11.53
CA GLY A 111 -14.25 23.64 11.70
C GLY A 111 -13.27 24.32 10.72
N ILE A 112 -12.89 23.63 9.64
CA ILE A 112 -11.93 24.13 8.64
C ILE A 112 -12.69 24.98 7.62
N LYS A 113 -12.44 26.29 7.62
CA LYS A 113 -13.16 27.26 6.77
C LYS A 113 -12.42 27.65 5.50
N ASP A 114 -11.10 27.70 5.57
CA ASP A 114 -10.24 28.03 4.44
C ASP A 114 -9.48 26.77 4.01
N TYR A 115 -9.83 26.26 2.83
CA TYR A 115 -9.25 25.03 2.30
C TYR A 115 -9.26 25.03 0.77
N GLU A 116 -8.23 24.42 0.20
CA GLU A 116 -8.18 24.07 -1.22
C GLU A 116 -8.28 22.55 -1.32
N ILE A 117 -9.31 22.04 -2.01
CA ILE A 117 -9.41 20.59 -2.28
C ILE A 117 -8.55 20.30 -3.50
N LYS A 118 -7.43 19.61 -3.30
CA LYS A 118 -6.63 19.02 -4.38
C LYS A 118 -6.97 17.55 -4.49
N GLU A 119 -7.67 17.19 -5.56
CA GLU A 119 -7.97 15.79 -5.86
C GLU A 119 -6.81 15.18 -6.65
N PHE A 120 -6.29 14.06 -6.18
CA PHE A 120 -5.33 13.27 -6.94
C PHE A 120 -6.09 12.50 -8.01
N VAL A 121 -6.02 12.98 -9.25
CA VAL A 121 -6.57 12.29 -10.41
C VAL A 121 -5.41 11.63 -11.14
N LEU A 122 -5.53 10.33 -11.40
CA LEU A 122 -4.57 9.59 -12.21
C LEU A 122 -4.41 10.28 -13.56
N THR A 123 -3.20 10.72 -13.86
CA THR A 123 -2.90 11.30 -15.16
C THR A 123 -2.93 10.20 -16.23
N PRO A 124 -3.23 10.52 -17.51
CA PRO A 124 -3.16 9.53 -18.58
C PRO A 124 -1.79 8.83 -18.68
N LEU A 125 -0.72 9.52 -18.30
CA LEU A 125 0.63 8.96 -18.21
C LEU A 125 0.72 7.90 -17.10
N GLU A 126 0.21 8.18 -15.91
CA GLU A 126 0.17 7.20 -14.80
C GLU A 126 -0.68 5.98 -15.15
N ALA A 127 -1.77 6.15 -15.90
CA ALA A 127 -2.57 5.04 -16.38
C ALA A 127 -1.77 4.12 -17.34
N ILE A 128 -0.98 4.69 -18.26
CA ILE A 128 -0.08 3.91 -19.14
C ILE A 128 1.00 3.20 -18.33
N ILE A 129 1.60 3.90 -17.36
CA ILE A 129 2.60 3.30 -16.47
C ILE A 129 2.00 2.12 -15.70
N GLN A 130 0.83 2.29 -15.08
CA GLN A 130 0.15 1.21 -14.36
C GLN A 130 -0.20 0.03 -15.28
N PHE A 131 -0.56 0.30 -16.53
CA PHE A 131 -0.80 -0.74 -17.53
C PHE A 131 0.47 -1.52 -17.86
N LEU A 132 1.60 -0.84 -18.10
CA LEU A 132 2.87 -1.49 -18.42
C LEU A 132 3.45 -2.27 -17.23
N VAL A 133 3.23 -1.81 -15.99
CA VAL A 133 3.71 -2.50 -14.78
C VAL A 133 2.86 -3.70 -14.37
N ASN A 134 1.65 -3.83 -14.93
CA ASN A 134 0.77 -4.96 -14.67
C ASN A 134 1.53 -6.29 -14.85
N PRO A 135 1.52 -7.22 -13.87
CA PRO A 135 2.30 -8.46 -13.94
C PRO A 135 2.08 -9.28 -15.22
N PHE A 136 0.87 -9.24 -15.77
CA PHE A 136 0.54 -9.93 -17.01
C PHE A 136 1.19 -9.26 -18.24
N VAL A 137 1.11 -7.94 -18.35
CA VAL A 137 1.74 -7.17 -19.43
C VAL A 137 3.25 -7.28 -19.36
N HIS A 138 3.82 -7.15 -18.15
CA HIS A 138 5.24 -7.36 -17.90
C HIS A 138 5.70 -8.77 -18.33
N GLY A 139 4.93 -9.81 -17.99
CA GLY A 139 5.23 -11.18 -18.42
C GLY A 139 5.25 -11.34 -19.95
N ILE A 140 4.31 -10.71 -20.65
CA ILE A 140 4.26 -10.70 -22.12
C ILE A 140 5.47 -9.95 -22.70
N LEU A 141 5.83 -8.79 -22.16
CA LEU A 141 6.99 -8.03 -22.62
C LEU A 141 8.29 -8.84 -22.48
N ILE A 142 8.50 -9.52 -21.34
CA ILE A 142 9.64 -10.42 -21.14
C ILE A 142 9.63 -11.56 -22.17
N MET A 143 8.47 -12.15 -22.43
CA MET A 143 8.35 -13.22 -23.43
C MET A 143 8.71 -12.73 -24.84
N ILE A 144 8.33 -11.49 -25.20
CA ILE A 144 8.70 -10.87 -26.49
C ILE A 144 10.20 -10.58 -26.54
N ILE A 145 10.81 -10.08 -25.46
CA ILE A 145 12.25 -9.83 -25.38
C ILE A 145 13.03 -11.13 -25.59
N ILE A 146 12.74 -12.16 -24.78
CA ILE A 146 13.43 -13.45 -24.84
C ILE A 146 13.16 -14.14 -26.18
N GLY A 147 11.90 -14.15 -26.62
CA GLY A 147 11.49 -14.75 -27.89
C GLY A 147 12.14 -14.08 -29.10
N GLY A 148 12.17 -12.74 -29.14
CA GLY A 148 12.79 -12.00 -30.24
C GLY A 148 14.30 -12.23 -30.33
N ILE A 149 15.00 -12.24 -29.18
CA ILE A 149 16.43 -12.61 -29.13
C ILE A 149 16.63 -14.06 -29.59
N TYR A 150 15.78 -15.00 -29.11
CA TYR A 150 15.87 -16.41 -29.46
C TYR A 150 15.66 -16.67 -30.96
N PHE A 151 14.65 -16.03 -31.57
CA PHE A 151 14.37 -16.19 -33.00
C PHE A 151 15.47 -15.61 -33.89
N GLU A 152 16.06 -14.48 -33.53
CA GLU A 152 17.22 -13.91 -34.25
C GLU A 152 18.41 -14.88 -34.24
N LEU A 153 18.65 -15.58 -33.12
CA LEU A 153 19.73 -16.57 -33.01
C LEU A 153 19.49 -17.85 -33.82
N GLN A 154 18.24 -18.29 -33.96
CA GLN A 154 17.88 -19.53 -34.68
C GLN A 154 17.84 -19.35 -36.19
N THR A 155 17.36 -18.19 -36.65
CA THR A 155 17.28 -17.86 -38.08
C THR A 155 17.98 -16.53 -38.31
N PRO A 156 19.26 -16.54 -38.74
CA PRO A 156 19.96 -15.33 -39.12
C PRO A 156 19.20 -14.66 -40.27
N GLY A 157 18.42 -13.62 -39.96
CA GLY A 157 17.46 -13.03 -40.88
C GLY A 157 16.96 -11.70 -40.33
N ILE A 158 17.03 -10.67 -41.18
CA ILE A 158 16.96 -9.24 -40.85
C ILE A 158 15.88 -8.89 -39.80
N GLY A 159 16.32 -8.58 -38.58
CA GLY A 159 16.03 -7.36 -37.83
C GLY A 159 14.62 -7.16 -37.25
N PHE A 160 13.60 -7.87 -37.74
CA PHE A 160 12.24 -7.78 -37.19
C PHE A 160 12.13 -8.41 -35.78
N PRO A 161 12.68 -9.61 -35.51
CA PRO A 161 12.69 -10.18 -34.17
C PRO A 161 13.47 -9.32 -33.17
N LEU A 162 14.65 -8.83 -33.58
CA LEU A 162 15.46 -7.91 -32.78
C LEU A 162 14.73 -6.58 -32.51
N GLY A 163 14.05 -6.01 -33.51
CA GLY A 163 13.28 -4.77 -33.36
C GLY A 163 12.11 -4.91 -32.39
N ALA A 164 11.40 -6.04 -32.43
CA ALA A 164 10.33 -6.35 -31.49
C ALA A 164 10.87 -6.52 -30.05
N ALA A 165 12.00 -7.21 -29.88
CA ALA A 165 12.64 -7.36 -28.58
C ALA A 165 13.10 -6.01 -28.01
N LEU A 166 13.68 -5.14 -28.85
CA LEU A 166 14.15 -3.82 -28.44
C LEU A 166 12.99 -2.89 -28.06
N LEU A 167 11.91 -2.88 -28.84
CA LEU A 167 10.69 -2.14 -28.49
C LEU A 167 10.10 -2.64 -27.17
N ALA A 168 10.00 -3.96 -27.00
CA ALA A 168 9.50 -4.56 -25.77
C ALA A 168 10.39 -4.24 -24.57
N ALA A 169 11.71 -4.21 -24.74
CA ALA A 169 12.66 -3.79 -23.70
C ALA A 169 12.45 -2.32 -23.32
N ILE A 170 12.30 -1.42 -24.29
CA ILE A 170 11.99 0.00 -24.01
C ILE A 170 10.69 0.12 -23.23
N LEU A 171 9.63 -0.56 -23.65
CA LEU A 171 8.33 -0.53 -22.97
C LEU A 171 8.38 -1.17 -21.57
N TYR A 172 9.26 -2.16 -21.36
CA TYR A 172 9.50 -2.80 -20.07
C TYR A 172 10.21 -1.85 -19.09
N PHE A 173 11.26 -1.16 -19.54
CA PHE A 173 12.05 -0.28 -18.67
C PHE A 173 11.45 1.13 -18.51
N ALA A 174 10.67 1.61 -19.48
CA ALA A 174 10.05 2.94 -19.45
C ALA A 174 9.25 3.26 -18.16
N PRO A 175 8.32 2.41 -17.69
CA PRO A 175 7.56 2.71 -16.47
C PRO A 175 8.44 2.66 -15.21
N LEU A 176 9.44 1.77 -15.16
CA LEU A 176 10.36 1.65 -14.01
C LEU A 176 11.19 2.93 -13.83
N TYR A 177 11.63 3.53 -14.94
CA TYR A 177 12.31 4.82 -14.95
C TYR A 177 11.38 5.96 -14.52
N LEU A 178 10.15 6.00 -15.06
CA LEU A 178 9.19 7.07 -14.76
C LEU A 178 8.67 7.03 -13.31
N GLN A 179 8.60 5.85 -12.69
CA GLN A 179 8.21 5.69 -11.29
C GLN A 179 9.34 5.99 -10.29
N GLY A 180 10.56 6.25 -10.77
CA GLY A 180 11.74 6.43 -9.92
C GLY A 180 12.15 5.16 -9.17
N LEU A 181 11.62 3.99 -9.58
CA LEU A 181 12.02 2.68 -9.08
C LEU A 181 13.34 2.23 -9.68
N ALA A 182 13.64 2.65 -10.91
CA ALA A 182 14.95 2.50 -11.52
C ALA A 182 15.76 3.77 -11.34
N GLU A 183 16.87 3.70 -10.60
CA GLU A 183 17.85 4.78 -10.59
C GLU A 183 18.60 4.83 -11.93
N ASN A 184 19.10 6.01 -12.30
CA ASN A 184 19.80 6.25 -13.57
C ASN A 184 20.93 5.24 -13.87
N TRP A 185 21.51 4.60 -12.85
CA TRP A 185 22.60 3.62 -13.03
C TRP A 185 22.15 2.29 -13.64
N GLU A 186 20.91 1.85 -13.43
CA GLU A 186 20.40 0.59 -13.98
C GLU A 186 20.28 0.67 -15.50
N LEU A 187 19.80 1.80 -16.00
CA LEU A 187 19.72 2.09 -17.43
C LEU A 187 21.11 2.25 -18.05
N VAL A 188 22.05 2.86 -17.33
CA VAL A 188 23.46 2.95 -17.76
C VAL A 188 24.09 1.56 -17.89
N LEU A 189 23.93 0.66 -16.92
CA LEU A 189 24.45 -0.70 -17.01
C LEU A 189 23.83 -1.51 -18.15
N PHE A 190 22.52 -1.36 -18.39
CA PHE A 190 21.85 -2.00 -19.53
C PHE A 190 22.42 -1.52 -20.87
N VAL A 191 22.57 -0.19 -21.03
CA VAL A 191 23.16 0.40 -22.23
C VAL A 191 24.62 -0.01 -22.41
N VAL A 192 25.41 -0.01 -21.34
CA VAL A 192 26.80 -0.50 -21.37
C VAL A 192 26.85 -1.97 -21.75
N GLY A 193 25.95 -2.82 -21.22
CA GLY A 193 25.83 -4.22 -21.60
C GLY A 193 25.54 -4.40 -23.09
N LEU A 194 24.60 -3.63 -23.65
CA LEU A 194 24.32 -3.63 -25.10
C LEU A 194 25.53 -3.19 -25.93
N ILE A 195 26.28 -2.18 -25.48
CA ILE A 195 27.50 -1.72 -26.14
C ILE A 195 28.57 -2.82 -26.11
N LEU A 196 28.77 -3.48 -24.97
CA LEU A 196 29.74 -4.57 -24.84
C LEU A 196 29.38 -5.75 -25.75
N ILE A 197 28.10 -6.11 -25.86
CA ILE A 197 27.62 -7.11 -26.82
C ILE A 197 27.89 -6.66 -28.26
N GLY A 198 27.64 -5.38 -28.59
CA GLY A 198 27.95 -4.83 -29.91
C GLY A 198 29.45 -4.88 -30.23
N VAL A 199 30.31 -4.54 -29.27
CA VAL A 199 31.77 -4.63 -29.41
C VAL A 199 32.20 -6.08 -29.63
N GLU A 200 31.64 -7.03 -28.89
CA GLU A 200 31.92 -8.45 -29.09
C GLU A 200 31.52 -8.91 -30.50
N ILE A 201 30.33 -8.54 -30.98
CA ILE A 201 29.85 -8.96 -32.30
C ILE A 201 30.66 -8.33 -33.45
N PHE A 202 31.00 -7.04 -33.37
CA PHE A 202 31.57 -6.29 -34.49
C PHE A 202 33.09 -6.10 -34.44
N ALA A 203 33.67 -6.00 -33.24
CA ALA A 203 35.11 -5.72 -33.06
C ALA A 203 35.91 -6.98 -32.68
N ILE A 204 35.31 -7.94 -31.96
CA ILE A 204 36.01 -9.15 -31.49
C ILE A 204 35.11 -10.39 -31.67
N PRO A 205 34.81 -10.81 -32.92
CA PRO A 205 33.89 -11.91 -33.14
C PRO A 205 34.50 -13.21 -32.59
N GLY A 206 34.03 -13.62 -31.41
CA GLY A 206 34.12 -14.99 -30.91
C GLY A 206 35.35 -15.40 -30.08
N PHE A 207 35.88 -14.60 -29.14
CA PHE A 207 36.76 -15.16 -28.11
C PHE A 207 36.56 -14.58 -26.70
N GLY A 208 35.96 -15.39 -25.84
CA GLY A 208 35.74 -15.14 -24.40
C GLY A 208 36.99 -15.18 -23.50
N VAL A 209 38.18 -14.84 -24.00
CA VAL A 209 39.36 -14.47 -23.20
C VAL A 209 40.28 -13.57 -24.04
N ALA A 210 40.36 -12.29 -23.68
CA ALA A 210 41.56 -11.42 -23.76
C ALA A 210 41.34 -10.18 -22.89
#